data_AF-A0A9P5UGU1-F1
#
_entry.id   AF-A0A9P5UGU1-F1
#
_cell.length_a   1.000
_cell.length_b   1.000
_cell.length_c   1.000
_cell.angle_alpha   90.00
_cell.angle_beta   90.00
_cell.angle_gamma   90.00
#
_symmetry.space_group_name_H-M   'P 1'
#
loop_
_entity.id
_entity.type
_entity.pdbx_description
1 polymer ?
#
loop_
_entity_poly.entity_id
_entity_poly.type
_entity_poly.pdbx_seq_one_letter_code
_entity_poly.pdbx_strand_id
1 'polypeptide(L)'
;MEDTKISCCLYADDVCLICRSPEELQRALDACASFSQNRHFRWKPAKSKVIAPKGQEHTTFQLYGQDLENVDTFTYLGIKFDTNGINIEAQLNHNINKAILTANTLRSLGCFPGGISPFLTATLYKTTIRPQMEYGLTI
;
A
#
# COMPACT_ATOMS: atom_id res chain seq x y z
N MET A 1 5.97 -9.82 -31.55
CA MET A 1 5.64 -9.31 -30.21
C MET A 1 6.08 -10.38 -29.23
N GLU A 2 7.18 -10.16 -28.53
CA GLU A 2 7.58 -11.08 -27.45
C GLU A 2 6.56 -10.99 -26.31
N ASP A 3 6.25 -12.16 -25.75
CA ASP A 3 5.30 -12.32 -24.66
C ASP A 3 5.96 -11.86 -23.35
N THR A 4 5.83 -10.58 -23.02
CA THR A 4 6.44 -9.98 -21.82
C THR A 4 5.74 -10.52 -20.58
N LYS A 5 6.42 -11.35 -19.79
CA LYS A 5 5.91 -11.83 -18.50
C LYS A 5 6.05 -10.72 -17.45
N ILE A 6 4.92 -10.11 -17.09
CA ILE A 6 4.87 -9.09 -16.03
C ILE A 6 4.34 -9.76 -14.75
N SER A 7 5.16 -9.83 -13.70
CA SER A 7 4.67 -10.18 -12.36
C SER A 7 3.96 -8.95 -11.79
N CYS A 8 2.67 -9.06 -11.48
CA CYS A 8 1.90 -7.94 -10.96
C CYS A 8 0.84 -8.36 -9.95
N CYS A 9 0.49 -7.43 -9.07
CA CYS A 9 -0.67 -7.51 -8.18
C CYS A 9 -1.66 -6.43 -8.61
N LEU A 10 -2.90 -6.82 -8.90
CA LEU A 10 -3.93 -5.92 -9.41
C LEU A 10 -5.10 -5.91 -8.44
N TYR A 11 -5.47 -4.73 -7.94
CA TYR A 11 -6.64 -4.54 -7.11
C TYR A 11 -7.34 -3.24 -7.50
N ALA A 12 -8.47 -3.35 -8.21
CA ALA A 12 -9.16 -2.20 -8.81
C ALA A 12 -8.18 -1.32 -9.62
N ASP A 13 -8.02 -0.04 -9.25
CA ASP A 13 -7.08 0.91 -9.87
C ASP A 13 -5.66 0.84 -9.29
N ASP A 14 -5.47 0.16 -8.15
CA ASP A 14 -4.17 -0.03 -7.51
C ASP A 14 -3.41 -1.21 -8.16
N VAL A 15 -2.41 -0.87 -8.96
CA VAL A 15 -1.54 -1.80 -9.68
C VAL A 15 -0.13 -1.76 -9.09
N CYS A 16 0.38 -2.92 -8.70
CA CYS A 16 1.77 -3.12 -8.30
C CYS A 16 2.49 -3.96 -9.35
N LEU A 17 3.62 -3.46 -9.86
CA LEU A 17 4.48 -4.15 -10.82
C LEU A 17 5.73 -4.64 -10.09
N ILE A 18 6.10 -5.90 -10.33
CA ILE A 18 7.28 -6.55 -9.74
C ILE A 18 8.17 -7.00 -10.90
N CYS A 19 9.32 -6.36 -11.04
CA CYS A 19 10.25 -6.62 -12.14
C CYS A 19 11.64 -6.93 -11.59
N ARG A 20 12.43 -7.71 -12.34
CA ARG A 20 13.79 -8.10 -11.94
C ARG A 20 14.86 -7.15 -12.46
N SER A 21 14.55 -6.36 -13.49
CA SER A 21 15.46 -5.37 -14.06
C SER A 21 14.78 -4.03 -14.32
N PRO A 22 15.53 -2.91 -14.31
CA PRO A 22 15.00 -1.60 -14.68
C PRO A 22 14.38 -1.55 -16.08
N GLU A 23 14.98 -2.23 -17.04
CA GLU A 23 14.49 -2.28 -18.43
C GLU A 23 13.17 -3.06 -18.53
N GLU A 24 13.00 -4.10 -17.71
CA GLU A 24 11.73 -4.81 -17.58
C GLU A 24 10.65 -3.92 -16.96
N LEU A 25 11.00 -3.14 -15.93
CA LEU A 25 10.07 -2.20 -15.28
C LEU A 25 9.61 -1.11 -16.24
N GLN A 26 10.52 -0.47 -16.98
CA GLN A 26 10.13 0.57 -17.94
C GLN A 26 9.25 0.00 -19.05
N ARG A 27 9.58 -1.20 -19.59
CA ARG A 27 8.72 -1.88 -20.57
C ARG A 27 7.32 -2.18 -20.01
N ALA A 28 7.23 -2.58 -18.74
CA ALA A 28 5.95 -2.81 -18.08
C ALA A 28 5.15 -1.51 -17.92
N LEU A 29 5.79 -0.40 -17.56
CA LEU A 29 5.16 0.92 -17.48
C LEU A 29 4.66 1.39 -18.85
N ASP A 30 5.41 1.17 -19.92
CA ASP A 30 5.02 1.53 -21.29
C ASP A 30 3.83 0.68 -21.79
N ALA A 31 3.83 -0.62 -21.45
CA ALA A 31 2.72 -1.53 -21.73
C ALA A 31 1.45 -1.11 -20.98
N CYS A 32 1.59 -0.77 -19.69
CA CYS A 32 0.52 -0.17 -18.91
C CYS A 32 0.01 1.09 -19.63
N ALA A 33 0.88 2.08 -19.89
CA ALA A 33 0.51 3.34 -20.52
C ALA A 33 -0.32 3.12 -21.80
N SER A 34 0.15 2.24 -22.68
CA SER A 34 -0.55 1.85 -23.92
C SER A 34 -1.91 1.22 -23.63
N PHE A 35 -1.98 0.30 -22.67
CA PHE A 35 -3.23 -0.35 -22.24
C PHE A 35 -4.28 0.67 -21.76
N SER A 36 -3.88 1.62 -20.92
CA SER A 36 -4.81 2.64 -20.39
C SER A 36 -5.35 3.57 -21.48
N GLN A 37 -4.50 4.01 -22.42
CA GLN A 37 -4.91 4.85 -23.54
C GLN A 37 -5.93 4.12 -24.41
N ASN A 38 -5.70 2.84 -24.69
CA ASN A 38 -6.63 1.98 -25.44
C ASN A 38 -7.95 1.70 -24.71
N ARG A 39 -8.03 1.98 -23.41
CA ARG A 39 -9.22 1.80 -22.58
C ARG A 39 -9.80 3.12 -22.08
N HIS A 40 -9.32 4.24 -22.61
CA HIS A 40 -9.79 5.58 -22.28
C HIS A 40 -9.71 5.93 -20.79
N PHE A 41 -8.70 5.43 -20.08
CA PHE A 41 -8.37 5.89 -18.73
C PHE A 41 -6.87 6.26 -18.62
N ARG A 42 -6.45 6.87 -17.52
CA ARG A 42 -5.04 7.15 -17.24
C ARG A 42 -4.73 6.92 -15.76
N TRP A 43 -3.59 6.31 -15.46
CA TRP A 43 -3.06 6.36 -14.09
C TRP A 43 -2.56 7.76 -13.78
N LYS A 44 -2.39 8.04 -12.48
CA LYS A 44 -1.91 9.32 -11.98
C LYS A 44 -0.43 9.20 -11.60
N PRO A 45 0.53 9.66 -12.43
CA PRO A 45 1.98 9.50 -12.15
C PRO A 45 2.39 10.04 -10.78
N ALA A 46 1.80 11.15 -10.33
CA ALA A 46 2.07 11.72 -9.01
C ALA A 46 1.75 10.77 -7.83
N LYS A 47 0.84 9.80 -8.01
CA LYS A 47 0.52 8.77 -7.01
C LYS A 47 1.32 7.47 -7.22
N SER A 48 1.87 7.26 -8.41
CA SER A 48 2.72 6.12 -8.72
C SER A 48 4.12 6.34 -8.19
N LYS A 49 4.68 5.34 -7.51
CA LYS A 49 6.02 5.38 -6.90
C LYS A 49 6.79 4.14 -7.30
N VAL A 50 8.11 4.22 -7.24
CA VAL A 50 9.01 3.08 -7.49
C VAL A 50 9.83 2.83 -6.24
N ILE A 51 9.89 1.56 -5.82
CA ILE A 51 10.88 1.11 -4.84
C ILE A 51 12.05 0.54 -5.64
N ALA A 52 13.17 1.24 -5.64
CA ALA A 52 14.40 0.79 -6.29
C ALA A 52 15.33 0.11 -5.26
N PRO A 53 16.03 -0.98 -5.63
CA PRO A 53 17.08 -1.54 -4.78
C PRO A 53 18.19 -0.51 -4.52
N LYS A 54 18.88 -0.66 -3.38
CA LYS A 54 20.07 0.15 -3.08
C LYS A 54 21.08 0.10 -4.22
N GLY A 55 21.54 1.27 -4.67
CA GLY A 55 22.44 1.41 -5.82
C GLY A 55 21.75 1.64 -7.17
N GLN A 56 20.42 1.57 -7.25
CA GLN A 56 19.62 1.96 -8.42
C GLN A 56 18.72 3.18 -8.14
N GLU A 57 18.97 3.90 -7.04
CA GLU A 57 18.18 5.05 -6.58
C GLU A 57 18.16 6.22 -7.59
N HIS A 58 19.18 6.30 -8.45
CA HIS A 58 19.29 7.31 -9.51
C HIS A 58 18.61 6.90 -10.83
N THR A 59 18.13 5.66 -10.94
CA THR A 59 17.41 5.23 -12.13
C THR A 59 16.04 5.91 -12.14
N THR A 60 15.80 6.71 -13.19
CA THR A 60 14.53 7.41 -13.37
C THR A 60 13.61 6.57 -14.23
N PHE A 61 12.38 6.37 -13.76
CA PHE A 61 11.33 5.67 -14.49
C PHE A 61 10.26 6.65 -14.91
N GLN A 62 9.67 6.43 -16.09
CA GLN A 62 8.68 7.34 -16.63
C GLN A 62 7.34 6.65 -16.88
N LEU A 63 6.26 7.35 -16.54
CA LEU A 63 4.90 6.99 -16.91
C LEU A 63 4.25 8.16 -17.65
N TYR A 64 3.91 7.96 -18.93
CA TYR A 64 3.46 9.02 -19.84
C TYR A 64 4.45 10.20 -19.97
N GLY A 65 5.76 9.91 -19.93
CA GLY A 65 6.82 10.93 -19.98
C GLY A 65 6.95 11.78 -18.72
N GLN A 66 6.30 11.40 -17.62
CA GLN A 66 6.50 12.01 -16.30
C GLN A 66 7.35 11.09 -15.43
N ASP A 67 8.36 11.66 -14.79
CA ASP A 67 9.24 10.93 -13.88
C ASP A 67 8.47 10.47 -12.62
N LEU A 68 8.68 9.22 -12.25
CA LEU A 68 8.16 8.63 -11.02
C LEU A 68 9.14 8.86 -9.87
N GLU A 69 8.60 9.15 -8.69
CA GLU A 69 9.42 9.32 -7.47
C GLU A 69 9.90 7.95 -6.96
N ASN A 70 11.21 7.86 -6.73
CA ASN A 70 11.83 6.73 -6.04
C ASN A 70 11.64 6.89 -4.53
N VAL A 71 11.11 5.86 -3.88
CA VAL A 71 10.84 5.83 -2.44
C VAL A 71 11.40 4.57 -1.82
N ASP A 72 11.86 4.65 -0.57
CA ASP A 72 12.36 3.47 0.16
C ASP A 72 11.24 2.52 0.57
N THR A 73 10.06 3.09 0.83
CA THR A 73 8.87 2.35 1.29
C THR A 73 7.62 2.83 0.58
N PHE A 74 6.72 1.90 0.26
CA PHE A 74 5.44 2.19 -0.38
C PHE A 74 4.32 1.41 0.30
N THR A 75 3.13 1.99 0.36
CA THR A 75 1.95 1.33 0.94
C THR A 75 1.03 0.86 -0.18
N TYR A 76 0.85 -0.46 -0.30
CA TYR A 76 -0.08 -1.08 -1.23
C TYR A 76 -1.20 -1.77 -0.44
N LEU A 77 -2.46 -1.37 -0.66
CA LEU A 77 -3.64 -1.87 0.06
C LEU A 77 -3.52 -1.83 1.59
N GLY A 78 -2.84 -0.80 2.12
CA GLY A 78 -2.60 -0.64 3.55
C GLY A 78 -1.50 -1.53 4.12
N ILE A 79 -0.75 -2.25 3.29
CA ILE A 79 0.43 -3.04 3.66
C ILE A 79 1.68 -2.29 3.20
N LYS A 80 2.66 -2.17 4.10
CA LYS A 80 3.93 -1.52 3.79
C LYS A 80 4.91 -2.47 3.13
N PHE A 81 5.47 -2.02 2.01
CA PHE A 81 6.51 -2.69 1.26
C PHE A 81 7.81 -1.88 1.31
N ASP A 82 8.93 -2.59 1.35
CA ASP A 82 10.28 -2.07 1.15
C ASP A 82 11.01 -2.93 0.11
N THR A 83 12.31 -2.68 -0.09
CA THR A 83 13.14 -3.43 -1.05
C THR A 83 13.23 -4.93 -0.77
N ASN A 84 12.98 -5.36 0.47
CA ASN A 84 13.03 -6.77 0.88
C ASN A 84 11.65 -7.45 0.86
N GLY A 85 10.59 -6.72 0.48
CA GLY A 85 9.22 -7.21 0.44
C GLY A 85 8.34 -6.56 1.50
N ILE A 86 7.56 -7.35 2.24
CA ILE A 86 6.63 -6.82 3.25
C ILE A 86 7.42 -6.39 4.49
N ASN A 87 7.32 -5.11 4.85
CA ASN A 87 7.91 -4.60 6.09
C ASN A 87 6.94 -4.84 7.27
N ILE A 88 7.07 -6.02 7.88
CA ILE A 88 6.20 -6.46 8.98
C ILE A 88 6.28 -5.52 10.17
N GLU A 89 7.47 -5.05 10.55
CA GLU A 89 7.65 -4.16 11.70
C GLU A 89 6.96 -2.80 11.48
N ALA A 90 7.18 -2.18 10.32
CA ALA A 90 6.54 -0.92 9.97
C ALA A 90 5.02 -1.05 9.85
N GLN A 91 4.53 -2.22 9.43
CA GLN A 91 3.12 -2.55 9.37
C GLN A 91 2.51 -2.71 10.77
N LEU A 92 3.15 -3.49 11.64
CA LEU A 92 2.71 -3.67 13.04
C LEU A 92 2.66 -2.33 13.77
N ASN A 93 3.71 -1.52 13.66
CA ASN A 93 3.74 -0.19 14.27
C ASN A 93 2.63 0.72 13.71
N HIS A 94 2.32 0.64 12.42
CA HIS A 94 1.20 1.39 11.84
C HIS A 94 -0.15 0.95 12.42
N ASN A 95 -0.41 -0.36 12.46
CA ASN A 95 -1.65 -0.92 12.98
C ASN A 95 -1.84 -0.62 14.48
N ILE A 96 -0.78 -0.75 15.29
CA ILE A 96 -0.79 -0.42 16.72
C ILE A 96 -1.11 1.05 16.93
N ASN A 97 -0.42 1.96 16.23
CA ASN A 97 -0.67 3.39 16.37
C ASN A 97 -2.08 3.78 15.97
N LYS A 98 -2.60 3.21 14.87
CA LYS A 98 -3.98 3.43 14.41
C LYS A 98 -5.01 2.91 15.44
N ALA A 99 -4.75 1.73 16.00
CA ALA A 99 -5.58 1.14 17.04
C ALA A 99 -5.59 1.98 18.33
N ILE A 100 -4.43 2.51 18.75
CA ILE A 100 -4.30 3.39 19.91
C ILE A 100 -5.08 4.69 19.70
N LEU A 101 -4.96 5.34 18.53
CA LEU A 101 -5.70 6.55 18.21
C LEU A 101 -7.22 6.31 18.22
N THR A 102 -7.65 5.18 17.65
CA THR A 102 -9.06 4.77 17.68
C THR A 102 -9.53 4.51 19.12
N ALA A 103 -8.71 3.82 19.93
CA ALA A 103 -9.03 3.55 21.33
C ALA A 103 -9.14 4.83 22.17
N ASN A 104 -8.26 5.81 21.94
CA ASN A 104 -8.33 7.13 22.59
C ASN A 104 -9.60 7.88 22.20
N THR A 105 -10.01 7.79 20.93
CA THR A 105 -11.27 8.37 20.45
C THR A 105 -12.48 7.69 21.09
N LEU A 106 -12.48 6.36 21.19
CA LEU A 106 -13.55 5.64 21.88
C LEU A 106 -13.60 5.99 23.37
N ARG A 107 -12.44 6.15 24.00
CA ARG A 107 -12.34 6.56 25.40
C ARG A 107 -12.99 7.93 25.63
N SER A 108 -12.78 8.91 24.72
CA SER A 108 -13.43 10.22 24.84
C SER A 108 -14.95 10.16 24.62
N LEU A 109 -15.45 9.14 23.91
CA LEU A 109 -16.88 8.88 23.72
C LEU A 109 -17.54 8.09 24.86
N GLY A 110 -16.81 7.79 25.94
CA GLY A 110 -17.37 7.08 27.10
C GLY A 110 -16.96 5.61 27.24
N CYS A 111 -16.10 5.09 26.35
CA CYS A 111 -15.53 3.74 26.49
C CYS A 111 -14.43 3.69 27.56
N PHE A 112 -14.78 3.96 28.81
CA PHE A 112 -13.90 3.85 29.97
C PHE A 112 -14.66 3.21 31.15
N PRO A 113 -13.96 2.72 32.19
CA PRO A 113 -14.62 2.15 33.36
C PRO A 113 -15.60 3.13 34.01
N GLY A 114 -16.88 2.78 34.06
CA GLY A 114 -17.93 3.65 34.59
C GLY A 114 -18.54 4.64 33.59
N GLY A 115 -18.15 4.61 32.31
CA GLY A 115 -18.78 5.37 31.24
C GLY A 115 -20.00 4.64 30.66
N ILE A 116 -19.81 3.94 29.53
CA ILE A 116 -20.86 3.12 28.91
C ILE A 116 -20.86 1.67 29.42
N SER A 117 -21.91 0.91 29.09
CA SER A 117 -22.04 -0.49 29.52
C SER A 117 -20.83 -1.34 29.08
N PRO A 118 -20.33 -2.27 29.92
CA PRO A 118 -19.22 -3.15 29.55
C PRO A 118 -19.49 -3.98 28.28
N PHE A 119 -20.74 -4.38 28.06
CA PHE A 119 -21.16 -5.10 26.87
C PHE A 119 -20.97 -4.26 25.59
N LEU A 120 -21.36 -2.98 25.63
CA LEU A 120 -21.19 -2.07 24.50
C LEU A 120 -19.70 -1.78 24.25
N THR A 121 -18.92 -1.54 25.32
CA THR A 121 -17.46 -1.36 25.21
C THR A 121 -16.78 -2.56 24.55
N ALA A 122 -17.12 -3.78 24.97
CA ALA A 122 -16.58 -5.00 24.37
C ALA A 122 -16.98 -5.15 22.89
N THR A 123 -18.21 -4.77 22.54
CA THR A 123 -18.70 -4.79 21.16
C THR A 123 -17.96 -3.78 20.30
N LEU A 124 -17.77 -2.55 20.78
CA LEU A 124 -17.03 -1.51 20.08
C LEU A 124 -15.57 -1.92 19.87
N TYR A 125 -14.91 -2.47 20.89
CA TYR A 125 -13.54 -2.99 20.74
C TYR A 125 -13.45 -4.05 19.64
N LYS A 126 -14.36 -5.06 19.67
CA LYS A 126 -14.36 -6.16 18.69
C LYS A 126 -14.66 -5.70 17.26
N THR A 127 -15.50 -4.69 17.10
CA THR A 127 -15.95 -4.22 15.78
C THR A 127 -15.04 -3.15 15.18
N THR A 128 -14.24 -2.45 15.98
CA THR A 128 -13.43 -1.31 15.50
C THR A 128 -11.93 -1.51 15.72
N ILE A 129 -11.48 -1.76 16.95
CA ILE A 129 -10.05 -1.83 17.30
C ILE A 129 -9.45 -3.16 16.83
N ARG A 130 -10.11 -4.28 17.15
CA ARG A 130 -9.63 -5.62 16.80
C ARG A 130 -9.33 -5.79 15.30
N PRO A 131 -10.24 -5.46 14.36
CA PRO A 131 -9.96 -5.64 12.93
C PRO A 131 -8.81 -4.76 12.44
N GLN A 132 -8.57 -3.58 13.04
CA GLN A 132 -7.40 -2.75 12.68
C GLN A 132 -6.07 -3.43 13.05
N MET A 133 -6.03 -4.14 14.18
CA MET A 133 -4.83 -4.87 14.59
C MET A 133 -4.62 -6.15 13.77
N GLU A 134 -5.72 -6.83 13.42
CA GLU A 134 -5.68 -8.11 12.68
C GLU A 134 -5.43 -7.93 11.17
N TYR A 135 -5.68 -6.74 10.63
CA TYR A 135 -5.51 -6.49 9.19
C TYR A 135 -4.06 -6.68 8.75
N GLY A 136 -3.86 -7.59 7.80
CA GLY A 136 -2.55 -7.89 7.22
C GLY A 136 -1.68 -8.87 8.01
N LEU A 137 -2.20 -9.50 9.08
CA LEU A 137 -1.46 -10.53 9.84
C LEU A 137 -1.44 -11.90 9.17
N THR A 138 -2.40 -12.20 8.30
CA THR A 138 -2.59 -13.53 7.70
C THR A 138 -2.05 -13.63 6.27
N ILE A 139 -1.22 -12.68 5.84
CA ILE A 139 -0.70 -12.55 4.47
C ILE A 139 0.73 -13.07 4.44
#